data_AF-A0A933YYS1-F1
#
_entry.id   AF-A0A933YYS1-F1
#
_cell.length_a   1.000
_cell.length_b   1.000
_cell.length_c   1.000
_cell.angle_alpha   90.00
_cell.angle_beta   90.00
_cell.angle_gamma   90.00
#
_symmetry.space_group_name_H-M   'P 1'
#
loop_
_entity.id
_entity.type
_entity.pdbx_description
1 polymer ?
#
loop_
_entity_poly.entity_id
_entity_poly.type
_entity_poly.pdbx_seq_one_letter_code
_entity_poly.pdbx_strand_id
1 'polypeptide(L)'
;MEPKSPSRPWNPYIAGALAGLLLVLSVYVSGKYFGASTTYVRAAGMVESVVDAERVSAMAYFVKEAPKIDWQFLFVVGIGLGSLAAALLSNTFRVQAVPDRFAERFGQARALRFLLAFIGGAVAMFGARLADGCPSGHGLSGSLQLAVSGFVSLIGFFAGGLVMARLAYGADGKGGRGQGR
;
A
#
# COMPACT_ATOMS: atom_id res chain seq x y z
N MET A 1 -13.22 26.16 -0.58
CA MET A 1 -11.87 26.16 -1.19
C MET A 1 -11.98 25.41 -2.50
N GLU A 2 -11.95 26.11 -3.63
CA GLU A 2 -11.97 25.49 -4.94
C GLU A 2 -10.65 24.72 -5.15
N PRO A 3 -10.72 23.45 -5.57
CA PRO A 3 -9.50 22.68 -5.77
C PRO A 3 -8.76 23.19 -7.00
N LYS A 4 -7.52 23.65 -6.81
CA LYS A 4 -6.62 24.05 -7.90
C LYS A 4 -6.41 22.85 -8.83
N SER A 5 -6.35 23.12 -10.15
CA SER A 5 -6.10 22.09 -11.18
C SER A 5 -4.88 21.23 -10.80
N PRO A 6 -4.89 19.91 -11.08
CA PRO A 6 -3.83 19.01 -10.64
C PRO A 6 -2.48 19.53 -11.14
N SER A 7 -1.62 19.92 -10.20
CA SER A 7 -0.24 20.31 -10.50
C SER A 7 0.41 19.19 -11.31
N ARG A 8 1.15 19.56 -12.36
CA ARG A 8 1.84 18.63 -13.25
C ARG A 8 2.53 17.54 -12.41
N PRO A 9 2.30 16.24 -12.70
CA PRO A 9 2.95 15.17 -11.96
C PRO A 9 4.46 15.32 -12.06
N TRP A 10 5.16 15.02 -10.96
CA TRP A 10 6.62 15.06 -10.95
C TRP A 10 7.18 14.13 -12.01
N ASN A 11 8.35 14.50 -12.54
CA ASN A 11 9.06 13.64 -13.48
C ASN A 11 9.33 12.28 -12.78
N PRO A 12 8.85 11.15 -13.34
CA PRO A 12 8.96 9.83 -12.70
C PRO A 12 10.41 9.44 -12.42
N TYR A 13 11.36 9.90 -13.24
CA TYR A 13 12.79 9.66 -13.01
C TYR A 13 13.30 10.37 -11.75
N ILE A 14 12.83 11.60 -11.49
CA ILE A 14 13.20 12.37 -10.29
C ILE A 14 12.55 11.75 -9.06
N ALA A 15 11.27 11.41 -9.14
CA ALA A 15 10.56 10.75 -8.04
C ALA A 15 11.20 9.39 -7.70
N GLY A 16 11.59 8.62 -8.72
CA GLY A 16 12.31 7.36 -8.55
C GLY A 16 13.70 7.53 -7.93
N ALA A 17 14.47 8.51 -8.40
CA ALA A 17 15.80 8.81 -7.85
C ALA A 17 15.73 9.22 -6.37
N LEU A 18 14.77 10.07 -6.00
CA LEU A 18 14.56 10.48 -4.61
C LEU A 18 14.08 9.32 -3.72
N ALA A 19 13.19 8.46 -4.22
CA ALA A 19 12.75 7.27 -3.51
C ALA A 19 13.92 6.29 -3.27
N GLY A 20 14.80 6.11 -4.27
CA GLY A 20 16.02 5.32 -4.15
C GLY A 20 17.00 5.91 -3.14
N LEU A 21 17.24 7.23 -3.20
CA LEU A 21 18.11 7.93 -2.24
C LEU A 21 17.58 7.83 -0.80
N LEU A 22 16.26 8.01 -0.61
CA LEU A 22 15.61 7.85 0.69
C LEU A 22 15.79 6.42 1.23
N LEU A 23 15.72 5.42 0.37
CA LEU A 23 15.92 4.03 0.75
C LEU A 23 17.38 3.77 1.17
N VAL A 24 18.37 4.27 0.40
CA VAL A 24 19.79 4.19 0.78
C VAL A 24 20.02 4.87 2.12
N LEU A 25 19.45 6.06 2.33
CA LEU A 25 19.54 6.79 3.58
C LEU A 25 18.89 6.01 4.74
N SER A 26 17.73 5.40 4.51
CA SER A 26 17.05 4.56 5.51
C SER A 26 17.92 3.37 5.94
N VAL A 27 18.58 2.70 4.99
CA VAL A 27 19.49 1.60 5.28
C VAL A 27 20.76 2.10 5.98
N TYR A 28 21.31 3.22 5.56
CA TYR A 28 22.49 3.81 6.17
C TYR A 28 22.26 4.22 7.63
N VAL A 29 21.12 4.87 7.91
CA VAL A 29 20.82 5.40 9.26
C VAL A 29 20.28 4.30 10.18
N SER A 30 19.42 3.42 9.69
CA SER A 30 18.67 2.47 10.53
C SER A 30 18.99 1.00 10.27
N GLY A 31 19.81 0.69 9.28
CA GLY A 31 20.12 -0.69 8.89
C GLY A 31 18.92 -1.49 8.36
N LYS A 32 17.78 -0.84 8.12
CA LYS A 32 16.50 -1.49 7.79
C LYS A 32 15.95 -0.99 6.46
N TYR A 33 15.52 -1.96 5.65
CA TYR A 33 14.85 -1.75 4.36
C TYR A 33 13.35 -1.45 4.53
N PHE A 34 12.70 -0.95 3.47
CA PHE A 34 11.27 -0.67 3.50
C PHE A 34 10.44 -1.94 3.65
N GLY A 35 9.55 -1.96 4.64
CA GLY A 35 8.60 -3.04 4.87
C GLY A 35 7.44 -2.53 5.72
N ALA A 36 6.22 -2.73 5.24
CA ALA A 36 5.00 -2.28 5.91
C ALA A 36 4.15 -3.45 6.45
N SER A 37 4.21 -4.63 5.84
CA SER A 37 3.34 -5.77 6.19
C SER A 37 3.60 -6.35 7.58
N THR A 38 4.85 -6.34 8.04
CA THR A 38 5.25 -6.78 9.40
C THR A 38 4.66 -5.85 10.46
N THR A 39 4.59 -4.55 10.20
CA THR A 39 3.95 -3.57 11.10
C THR A 39 2.47 -3.87 11.30
N TYR A 40 1.74 -4.28 10.25
CA TYR A 40 0.32 -4.65 10.38
C TYR A 40 0.10 -5.88 11.29
N VAL A 41 0.95 -6.90 11.18
CA VAL A 41 0.85 -8.10 12.03
C VAL A 41 1.30 -7.82 13.47
N ARG A 42 2.34 -7.00 13.65
CA ARG A 42 2.75 -6.55 14.99
C ARG A 42 1.69 -5.66 15.65
N ALA A 43 1.05 -4.77 14.90
CA ALA A 43 -0.04 -3.94 15.40
C ALA A 43 -1.26 -4.81 15.77
N ALA A 44 -1.61 -5.81 14.95
CA ALA A 44 -2.62 -6.80 15.30
C ALA A 44 -2.24 -7.58 16.58
N GLY A 45 -1.00 -8.05 16.70
CA GLY A 45 -0.51 -8.71 17.92
C GLY A 45 -0.44 -7.80 19.15
N MET A 46 -0.22 -6.50 18.98
CA MET A 46 -0.32 -5.50 20.06
C MET A 46 -1.76 -5.31 20.52
N VAL A 47 -2.73 -5.32 19.59
CA VAL A 47 -4.16 -5.22 19.94
C VAL A 47 -4.64 -6.53 20.57
N GLU A 48 -4.19 -7.68 20.05
CA GLU A 48 -4.58 -9.01 20.55
C GLU A 48 -3.96 -9.33 21.93
N SER A 49 -2.74 -8.84 22.21
CA SER A 49 -2.11 -8.95 23.55
C SER A 49 -2.76 -8.08 24.63
N VAL A 50 -3.56 -7.07 24.25
CA VAL A 50 -4.38 -6.27 25.17
C VAL A 50 -5.71 -6.96 25.49
N VAL A 51 -6.17 -7.88 24.63
CA VAL A 51 -7.45 -8.59 24.79
C VAL A 51 -7.26 -9.96 25.44
N ASP A 52 -6.17 -10.68 25.16
CA ASP A 52 -5.97 -12.05 25.68
C ASP A 52 -4.47 -12.43 25.75
N ALA A 53 -3.81 -12.11 26.87
CA ALA A 53 -2.36 -12.24 27.05
C ALA A 53 -1.84 -13.70 27.07
N GLU A 54 -2.70 -14.67 27.39
CA GLU A 54 -2.31 -16.07 27.63
C GLU A 54 -2.21 -16.90 26.33
N ARG A 55 -2.94 -16.50 25.28
CA ARG A 55 -2.96 -17.17 23.96
C ARG A 55 -1.77 -16.76 23.08
N VAL A 56 -1.22 -15.57 23.31
CA VAL A 56 -0.08 -14.99 22.56
C VAL A 56 1.24 -15.68 22.92
N SER A 57 1.39 -16.22 24.14
CA SER A 57 2.57 -16.96 24.59
C SER A 57 2.65 -18.41 24.11
N ALA A 58 1.54 -19.00 23.62
CA ALA A 58 1.48 -20.41 23.20
C ALA A 58 1.76 -20.61 21.70
N MET A 59 1.73 -19.55 20.89
CA MET A 59 1.90 -19.63 19.44
C MET A 59 3.30 -19.13 19.03
N ALA A 60 4.13 -20.01 18.46
CA ALA A 60 5.49 -19.72 17.99
C ALA A 60 5.57 -18.55 16.97
N TYR A 61 4.44 -18.18 16.36
CA TYR A 61 4.30 -17.05 15.44
C TYR A 61 4.45 -15.68 16.14
N PHE A 62 3.96 -15.52 17.37
CA PHE A 62 3.98 -14.25 18.10
C PHE A 62 5.29 -13.99 18.86
N VAL A 63 6.05 -15.05 19.18
CA VAL A 63 7.39 -14.94 19.74
C VAL A 63 8.39 -14.43 18.70
N LYS A 64 8.20 -14.79 17.42
CA LYS A 64 9.05 -14.33 16.30
C LYS A 64 8.79 -12.86 15.93
N GLU A 65 7.58 -12.36 16.16
CA GLU A 65 7.14 -10.98 15.87
C GLU A 65 6.81 -10.21 17.16
N ALA A 66 7.75 -10.20 18.10
CA ALA A 66 7.58 -9.50 19.38
C ALA A 66 7.05 -8.07 19.17
N PRO A 67 5.98 -7.65 19.88
CA PRO A 67 5.39 -6.33 19.75
C PRO A 67 6.33 -5.26 20.33
N LYS A 68 7.27 -4.81 19.52
CA LYS A 68 8.12 -3.64 19.78
C LYS A 68 7.70 -2.52 18.85
N ILE A 69 7.61 -1.30 19.39
CA ILE A 69 7.61 -0.08 18.57
C ILE A 69 8.95 -0.05 17.87
N ASP A 70 8.95 -0.52 16.64
CA ASP A 70 10.15 -0.67 15.82
C ASP A 70 10.21 0.46 14.79
N TRP A 71 11.35 0.61 14.12
CA TRP A 71 11.57 1.57 13.03
C TRP A 71 10.47 1.54 11.97
N GLN A 72 9.90 0.36 11.70
CA GLN A 72 8.82 0.17 10.74
C GLN A 72 7.49 0.83 11.18
N PHE A 73 7.25 0.98 12.48
CA PHE A 73 6.08 1.69 13.00
C PHE A 73 6.23 3.20 12.79
N LEU A 74 7.40 3.76 13.13
CA LEU A 74 7.76 5.15 12.82
C LEU A 74 7.70 5.44 11.32
N PHE A 75 8.13 4.49 10.48
CA PHE A 75 8.04 4.61 9.03
C PHE A 75 6.58 4.68 8.53
N VAL A 76 5.69 3.83 9.03
CA VAL A 76 4.26 3.87 8.66
C VAL A 76 3.60 5.16 9.11
N VAL A 77 3.85 5.61 10.35
CA VAL A 77 3.37 6.91 10.84
C VAL A 77 3.93 8.06 9.99
N GLY A 78 5.22 7.98 9.64
CA GLY A 78 5.89 8.95 8.76
C GLY A 78 5.30 9.02 7.36
N ILE A 79 4.91 7.89 6.76
CA ILE A 79 4.16 7.88 5.49
C ILE A 79 2.82 8.59 5.67
N GLY A 80 2.10 8.31 6.76
CA GLY A 80 0.82 8.95 7.08
C GLY A 80 0.96 10.48 7.16
N LEU A 81 1.86 10.96 8.01
CA LEU A 81 2.11 12.39 8.22
C LEU A 81 2.70 13.07 6.97
N GLY A 82 3.62 12.41 6.27
CA GLY A 82 4.25 12.91 5.06
C GLY A 82 3.26 13.03 3.91
N SER A 83 2.38 12.04 3.72
CA SER A 83 1.33 12.10 2.70
C SER A 83 0.31 13.19 2.99
N LEU A 84 -0.04 13.40 4.27
CA LEU A 84 -0.91 14.49 4.70
C LEU A 84 -0.26 15.85 4.46
N ALA A 85 0.99 16.05 4.89
CA ALA A 85 1.73 17.28 4.65
C ALA A 85 1.83 17.58 3.15
N ALA A 86 2.17 16.59 2.32
CA ALA A 86 2.23 16.74 0.87
C ALA A 86 0.86 17.13 0.26
N ALA A 87 -0.24 16.53 0.73
CA ALA A 87 -1.58 16.86 0.28
C ALA A 87 -2.00 18.29 0.68
N LEU A 88 -1.60 18.74 1.87
CA LEU A 88 -1.86 20.10 2.36
C LEU A 88 -1.02 21.14 1.59
N LEU A 89 0.28 20.91 1.43
CA LEU A 89 1.19 21.79 0.68
C LEU A 89 0.80 21.89 -0.80
N SER A 90 0.36 20.77 -1.39
CA SER A 90 -0.11 20.74 -2.78
C SER A 90 -1.56 21.25 -2.92
N ASN A 91 -2.24 21.53 -1.81
CA ASN A 91 -3.65 21.91 -1.76
C ASN A 91 -4.58 20.93 -2.52
N THR A 92 -4.21 19.64 -2.50
CA THR A 92 -4.94 18.53 -3.16
C THR A 92 -5.69 17.66 -2.17
N PHE A 93 -5.71 18.02 -0.88
CA PHE A 93 -6.46 17.31 0.14
C PHE A 93 -7.96 17.30 -0.17
N ARG A 94 -8.53 16.11 -0.37
CA ARG A 94 -9.97 15.90 -0.62
C ARG A 94 -10.46 14.73 0.22
N VAL A 95 -11.52 14.96 0.99
CA VAL A 95 -12.22 13.88 1.69
C VAL A 95 -13.19 13.23 0.71
N GLN A 96 -12.86 12.01 0.25
CA GLN A 96 -13.69 11.23 -0.66
C GLN A 96 -14.01 9.87 -0.04
N ALA A 97 -15.28 9.60 0.20
CA ALA A 97 -15.74 8.30 0.70
C ALA A 97 -15.79 7.22 -0.40
N VAL A 98 -16.04 7.64 -1.64
CA VAL A 98 -16.05 6.77 -2.82
C VAL A 98 -15.20 7.45 -3.89
N PRO A 99 -14.14 6.80 -4.40
CA PRO A 99 -13.36 7.35 -5.51
C PRO A 99 -14.20 7.49 -6.78
N ASP A 100 -13.97 8.53 -7.57
CA ASP A 100 -14.75 8.83 -8.78
C ASP A 100 -14.80 7.63 -9.75
N ARG A 101 -13.67 6.96 -9.97
CA ARG A 101 -13.56 5.72 -10.78
C ARG A 101 -14.43 4.57 -10.29
N PHE A 102 -14.59 4.43 -8.97
CA PHE A 102 -15.45 3.41 -8.40
C PHE A 102 -16.92 3.79 -8.55
N ALA A 103 -17.25 5.07 -8.35
CA ALA A 103 -18.60 5.58 -8.52
C ALA A 103 -19.10 5.42 -9.97
N GLU A 104 -18.22 5.64 -10.95
CA GLU A 104 -18.51 5.44 -12.38
C GLU A 104 -18.88 3.98 -12.70
N ARG A 105 -18.20 3.01 -12.08
CA ARG A 105 -18.34 1.58 -12.42
C ARG A 105 -19.37 0.83 -11.58
N PHE A 106 -19.40 1.10 -10.27
CA PHE A 106 -20.16 0.35 -9.26
C PHE A 106 -21.20 1.22 -8.54
N GLY A 107 -21.32 2.50 -8.89
CA GLY A 107 -22.25 3.45 -8.29
C GLY A 107 -21.74 4.09 -6.99
N GLN A 108 -22.50 5.06 -6.45
CA GLN A 108 -22.14 5.80 -5.23
C GLN A 108 -22.46 5.07 -3.91
N ALA A 109 -22.69 3.75 -3.96
CA ALA A 109 -23.04 2.96 -2.78
C ALA A 109 -21.83 2.83 -1.83
N ARG A 110 -21.79 3.66 -0.78
CA ARG A 110 -20.71 3.66 0.22
C ARG A 110 -20.55 2.29 0.89
N ALA A 111 -21.65 1.63 1.23
CA ALA A 111 -21.63 0.31 1.87
C ALA A 111 -20.96 -0.75 0.98
N LEU A 112 -21.27 -0.75 -0.33
CA LEU A 112 -20.65 -1.66 -1.29
C LEU A 112 -19.15 -1.40 -1.42
N ARG A 113 -18.74 -0.12 -1.43
CA ARG A 113 -17.32 0.27 -1.46
C ARG A 113 -16.58 -0.24 -0.24
N PHE A 114 -17.13 -0.06 0.97
CA PHE A 114 -16.51 -0.54 2.20
C PHE A 114 -16.42 -2.06 2.25
N LEU A 115 -17.49 -2.76 1.86
CA LEU A 115 -17.50 -4.22 1.78
C LEU A 115 -16.44 -4.74 0.81
N LEU A 116 -16.37 -4.18 -0.40
CA LEU A 116 -15.39 -4.58 -1.40
C LEU A 116 -13.96 -4.19 -1.01
N ALA A 117 -13.78 -3.03 -0.35
CA ALA A 117 -12.49 -2.62 0.20
C ALA A 117 -12.02 -3.60 1.27
N PHE A 118 -12.91 -4.03 2.15
CA PHE A 118 -12.61 -4.97 3.22
C PHE A 118 -12.25 -6.35 2.65
N ILE A 119 -13.09 -6.91 1.78
CA ILE A 119 -12.82 -8.20 1.12
C ILE A 119 -11.54 -8.13 0.29
N GLY A 120 -11.36 -7.08 -0.51
CA GLY A 120 -10.16 -6.88 -1.30
C GLY A 120 -8.90 -6.73 -0.44
N GLY A 121 -9.00 -6.03 0.69
CA GLY A 121 -7.93 -5.91 1.67
C GLY A 121 -7.58 -7.25 2.32
N ALA A 122 -8.59 -8.04 2.71
CA ALA A 122 -8.38 -9.38 3.28
C ALA A 122 -7.68 -10.31 2.29
N VAL A 123 -8.13 -10.35 1.03
CA VAL A 123 -7.50 -11.14 -0.03
C VAL A 123 -6.07 -10.67 -0.32
N ALA A 124 -5.84 -9.35 -0.39
CA ALA A 124 -4.51 -8.78 -0.61
C ALA A 124 -3.55 -9.09 0.54
N MET A 125 -4.01 -9.01 1.80
CA MET A 125 -3.22 -9.35 2.97
C MET A 125 -2.90 -10.84 3.05
N PHE A 126 -3.88 -11.69 2.75
CA PHE A 126 -3.68 -13.13 2.66
C PHE A 126 -2.64 -13.48 1.58
N GLY A 127 -2.77 -12.89 0.38
CA GLY A 127 -1.80 -13.06 -0.70
C GLY A 127 -0.39 -12.57 -0.34
N ALA A 128 -0.27 -11.41 0.31
CA ALA A 128 1.02 -10.90 0.78
C ALA A 128 1.66 -11.83 1.83
N ARG A 129 0.87 -12.52 2.65
CA ARG A 129 1.39 -13.49 3.63
C ARG A 129 1.75 -14.83 3.00
N LEU A 130 0.99 -15.30 2.01
CA LEU A 130 1.39 -16.46 1.20
C LEU A 130 2.70 -16.24 0.44
N ALA A 131 2.93 -15.02 -0.03
CA ALA A 131 4.17 -14.61 -0.68
C ALA A 131 5.31 -14.26 0.32
N ASP A 132 5.08 -14.40 1.63
CA ASP A 132 5.97 -14.00 2.73
C ASP A 132 6.50 -12.55 2.60
N GLY A 133 5.73 -11.66 1.98
CA GLY A 133 6.23 -10.38 1.49
C GLY A 133 5.15 -9.43 1.00
N CYS A 134 5.37 -8.13 1.24
CA CYS A 134 4.61 -7.07 0.59
C CYS A 134 5.36 -6.51 -0.64
N PRO A 135 4.68 -5.80 -1.55
CA PRO A 135 5.31 -5.18 -2.71
C PRO A 135 6.48 -4.25 -2.38
N SER A 136 6.44 -3.54 -1.25
CA SER A 136 7.54 -2.68 -0.81
C SER A 136 8.75 -3.46 -0.26
N GLY A 137 8.50 -4.59 0.41
CA GLY A 137 9.55 -5.47 0.93
C GLY A 137 10.20 -6.31 -0.18
N HIS A 138 9.44 -7.21 -0.78
CA HIS A 138 9.96 -8.12 -1.81
C HIS A 138 10.20 -7.42 -3.15
N GLY A 139 9.32 -6.48 -3.54
CA GLY A 139 9.48 -5.76 -4.80
C GLY A 139 10.58 -4.70 -4.73
N LEU A 140 10.39 -3.63 -3.95
CA LEU A 140 11.36 -2.52 -3.92
C LEU A 140 12.68 -2.90 -3.25
N SER A 141 12.65 -3.46 -2.04
CA SER A 141 13.89 -3.77 -1.32
C SER A 141 14.60 -5.01 -1.89
N GLY A 142 13.84 -6.04 -2.31
CA GLY A 142 14.38 -7.24 -2.95
C GLY A 142 15.06 -6.98 -4.30
N SER A 143 14.50 -6.12 -5.14
CA SER A 143 15.15 -5.72 -6.41
C SER A 143 16.47 -4.98 -6.21
N LEU A 144 16.59 -4.18 -5.14
CA LEU A 144 17.84 -3.47 -4.81
C LEU A 144 18.93 -4.38 -4.26
N GLN A 145 18.54 -5.48 -3.61
CA GLN A 145 19.46 -6.53 -3.16
C GLN A 145 19.85 -7.50 -4.29
N LEU A 146 19.36 -7.27 -5.52
CA LEU A 146 19.50 -8.17 -6.67
C LEU A 146 18.97 -9.60 -6.39
N ALA A 147 18.03 -9.72 -5.44
CA ALA A 147 17.46 -11.01 -5.07
C ALA A 147 16.53 -11.49 -6.19
N VAL A 148 16.76 -12.71 -6.67
CA VAL A 148 15.92 -13.34 -7.71
C VAL A 148 14.46 -13.40 -7.25
N SER A 149 14.22 -13.70 -5.97
CA SER A 149 12.88 -13.71 -5.36
C SER A 149 12.18 -12.35 -5.46
N GLY A 150 12.93 -11.25 -5.40
CA GLY A 150 12.37 -9.90 -5.51
C GLY A 150 11.86 -9.59 -6.91
N PHE A 151 12.63 -9.96 -7.94
CA PHE A 151 12.19 -9.79 -9.34
C PHE A 151 10.98 -10.65 -9.68
N VAL A 152 10.98 -11.92 -9.26
CA VAL A 152 9.85 -12.83 -9.50
C VAL A 152 8.58 -12.31 -8.81
N SER A 153 8.71 -11.86 -7.55
CA SER A 153 7.57 -11.29 -6.80
C SER A 153 7.04 -10.01 -7.43
N LEU A 154 7.93 -9.12 -7.89
CA LEU A 154 7.55 -7.86 -8.54
C LEU A 154 6.74 -8.11 -9.82
N ILE A 155 7.20 -9.04 -10.67
CA ILE A 155 6.49 -9.44 -11.89
C ILE A 155 5.12 -10.02 -11.53
N GLY A 156 5.05 -10.91 -10.53
CA GLY A 156 3.80 -11.52 -10.08
C GLY A 156 2.78 -10.49 -9.57
N PHE A 157 3.20 -9.56 -8.71
CA PHE A 157 2.34 -8.49 -8.21
C PHE A 157 1.85 -7.57 -9.33
N PHE A 158 2.73 -7.21 -10.27
CA PHE A 158 2.37 -6.34 -11.38
C PHE A 158 1.41 -7.03 -12.36
N ALA A 159 1.68 -8.27 -12.72
CA ALA A 159 0.83 -9.05 -13.61
C ALA A 159 -0.55 -9.31 -12.97
N GLY A 160 -0.60 -9.75 -11.72
CA GLY A 160 -1.84 -9.97 -10.98
C GLY A 160 -2.65 -8.68 -10.83
N GLY A 161 -2.00 -7.56 -10.50
CA GLY A 161 -2.62 -6.25 -10.43
C GLY A 161 -3.19 -5.79 -11.78
N LEU A 162 -2.45 -6.00 -12.88
CA LEU A 162 -2.91 -5.66 -14.22
C LEU A 162 -4.13 -6.51 -14.62
N VAL A 163 -4.10 -7.82 -14.38
CA VAL A 163 -5.25 -8.71 -14.65
C VAL A 163 -6.47 -8.25 -13.85
N MET A 164 -6.31 -8.01 -12.54
CA MET A 164 -7.44 -7.54 -11.72
C MET A 164 -7.96 -6.18 -12.14
N ALA A 165 -7.07 -5.24 -12.50
CA ALA A 165 -7.50 -3.94 -13.01
C ALA A 165 -8.33 -4.08 -14.30
N ARG A 166 -7.95 -5.01 -15.19
CA ARG A 166 -8.71 -5.30 -16.41
C ARG A 166 -10.01 -6.05 -16.14
N LEU A 167 -10.06 -6.94 -15.17
CA LEU A 167 -11.31 -7.61 -14.80
C LEU A 167 -12.30 -6.64 -14.13
N ALA A 168 -11.82 -5.77 -13.24
CA ALA A 168 -12.66 -4.83 -12.51
C ALA A 168 -13.11 -3.63 -13.37
N TYR A 169 -12.20 -3.06 -14.17
CA TYR A 169 -12.40 -1.79 -14.91
C TYR A 169 -12.20 -1.90 -16.43
N GLY A 170 -11.86 -3.07 -16.98
CA GLY A 170 -11.55 -3.21 -18.41
C GLY A 170 -12.73 -3.03 -19.36
N ALA A 171 -13.97 -3.01 -18.86
CA ALA A 171 -15.16 -2.74 -19.65
C ALA A 171 -15.38 -1.23 -19.94
N ASP A 172 -14.69 -0.33 -19.21
CA ASP A 172 -14.90 1.12 -19.27
C ASP A 172 -14.40 1.77 -20.59
N GLY A 173 -13.81 0.97 -21.49
CA GLY A 173 -13.37 1.41 -22.81
C GLY A 173 -14.41 1.34 -23.94
N LYS A 174 -15.65 0.86 -23.68
CA LYS A 174 -16.67 0.68 -24.74
C LYS A 174 -17.88 1.64 -24.66
N GLY A 175 -17.83 2.67 -23.81
CA GLY A 175 -18.90 3.68 -23.69
C GLY A 175 -18.57 5.09 -24.22
N GLY A 176 -17.32 5.36 -24.64
CA GLY A 176 -16.84 6.72 -24.91
C GLY A 176 -16.34 7.02 -26.33
N ARG A 177 -16.56 6.13 -27.31
CA ARG A 177 -16.31 6.43 -28.74
C ARG A 177 -17.58 6.89 -29.44
N GLY A 178 -18.26 7.88 -28.86
CA GLY A 178 -19.58 8.31 -29.33
C GLY A 178 -19.97 9.73 -28.89
N GLN A 179 -19.02 10.65 -28.79
CA GLN A 179 -19.30 12.09 -28.71
C GLN A 179 -18.04 12.78 -29.26
N GLY A 180 -17.94 13.07 -30.54
CA GLY A 180 -18.79 14.00 -31.28
C GLY A 180 -17.83 15.09 -31.75
N ARG A 181 -17.91 15.41 -33.04
CA ARG A 181 -17.19 16.52 -33.70
C ARG A 181 -17.22 17.81 -32.90
#